data_AF-A0A1Z4GRF6-F1
#
_entry.id   AF-A0A1Z4GRF6-F1
#
_cell.length_a   1.000
_cell.length_b   1.000
_cell.length_c   1.000
_cell.angle_alpha   90.00
_cell.angle_beta   90.00
_cell.angle_gamma   90.00
#
_symmetry.space_group_name_H-M   'P 1'
#
loop_
_entity.id
_entity.type
_entity.pdbx_description
1 polymer ?
#
loop_
_entity_poly.entity_id
_entity_poly.type
_entity_poly.pdbx_seq_one_letter_code
_entity_poly.pdbx_strand_id
1 'polypeptide(L)' 'MNKLTPSQKQEILRLYCETGETTSTLALKYDVTDSTISRLLKNSLPMQEYERLVRLKRAAR' A
#
# COMPACT_ATOMS: atom_id res chain seq x y z
N MET A 1 -4.82 -17.25 5.17
CA MET A 1 -3.89 -16.17 4.78
C MET A 1 -3.87 -16.11 3.26
N ASN A 2 -4.65 -15.20 2.68
CA ASN A 2 -4.70 -15.03 1.22
C ASN A 2 -3.36 -14.42 0.77
N LYS A 3 -2.66 -15.12 -0.13
CA LYS A 3 -1.42 -14.61 -0.72
C LYS A 3 -1.76 -13.66 -1.85
N LEU A 4 -1.20 -12.45 -1.82
CA LEU A 4 -1.32 -11.50 -2.92
C LEU A 4 -0.70 -12.08 -4.20
N THR A 5 -1.50 -12.16 -5.26
CA THR A 5 -1.01 -12.52 -6.59
C THR A 5 -0.13 -11.40 -7.17
N PRO A 6 0.74 -11.67 -8.15
CA PRO A 6 1.55 -10.64 -8.79
C PRO A 6 0.71 -9.46 -9.34
N SER A 7 -0.43 -9.75 -9.95
CA SER A 7 -1.36 -8.74 -10.45
C SER A 7 -1.95 -7.88 -9.32
N GLN A 8 -2.35 -8.49 -8.21
CA GLN A 8 -2.83 -7.74 -7.04
C GLN A 8 -1.74 -6.85 -6.46
N LYS A 9 -0.49 -7.30 -6.44
CA LYS A 9 0.64 -6.48 -5.95
C LYS A 9 0.86 -5.24 -6.81
N GLN A 10 0.81 -5.37 -8.13
CA GLN A 10 0.91 -4.24 -9.04
C GLN A 10 -0.26 -3.27 -8.87
N GLU A 11 -1.47 -3.80 -8.75
CA GLU A 11 -2.65 -2.97 -8.52
C GLU A 11 -2.60 -2.24 -7.17
N ILE A 12 -2.13 -2.89 -6.10
CA ILE A 12 -1.91 -2.25 -4.80
C ILE A 12 -0.93 -1.09 -4.91
N LEU A 13 0.17 -1.26 -5.63
CA LEU A 13 1.16 -0.19 -5.84
C LEU A 13 0.54 0.97 -6.60
N ARG A 14 -0.18 0.67 -7.69
CA ARG A 14 -0.88 1.66 -8.49
C ARG A 14 -1.89 2.45 -7.66
N LEU A 15 -2.78 1.77 -6.95
CA LEU A 15 -3.78 2.41 -6.08
C LEU A 15 -3.10 3.23 -4.99
N TYR A 16 -2.06 2.72 -4.34
CA TYR A 16 -1.37 3.47 -3.29
C TYR A 16 -0.69 4.75 -3.82
N CYS A 17 -0.12 4.71 -5.02
CA CYS A 17 0.61 5.85 -5.60
C CYS A 17 -0.31 6.86 -6.32
N GLU A 18 -1.31 6.38 -7.06
CA GLU A 18 -2.15 7.21 -7.93
C GLU A 18 -3.42 7.72 -7.23
N THR A 19 -3.80 7.13 -6.10
CA THR A 19 -5.06 7.45 -5.42
C THR A 19 -4.86 7.80 -3.94
N GLY A 20 -5.95 8.19 -3.26
CA GLY A 20 -5.98 8.44 -1.81
C GLY A 20 -5.95 7.18 -0.93
N GLU A 21 -5.89 5.99 -1.52
CA GLU A 21 -5.92 4.73 -0.78
C GLU A 21 -4.77 4.61 0.23
N THR A 22 -5.08 4.14 1.43
CA THR A 22 -4.13 3.98 2.55
C THR A 22 -3.79 2.51 2.74
N THR A 23 -2.79 2.21 3.57
CA THR A 23 -2.46 0.81 3.91
C THR A 23 -3.67 0.07 4.49
N SER A 24 -4.50 0.75 5.26
CA SER A 24 -5.65 0.14 5.95
C SER A 24 -6.82 -0.10 5.01
N THR A 25 -7.08 0.82 4.09
CA THR A 25 -8.14 0.61 3.07
C THR A 25 -7.74 -0.48 2.08
N LEU A 26 -6.46 -0.54 1.68
CA LEU A 26 -5.93 -1.63 0.85
C LEU A 26 -5.91 -2.96 1.60
N ALA A 27 -5.56 -2.97 2.88
CA ALA A 27 -5.61 -4.18 3.71
C ALA A 27 -7.02 -4.78 3.75
N LEU A 28 -8.03 -3.95 4.00
CA LEU A 28 -9.43 -4.35 3.96
C LEU A 28 -9.86 -4.84 2.56
N LYS A 29 -9.50 -4.12 1.50
CA LYS A 29 -9.88 -4.45 0.11
C LYS A 29 -9.36 -5.81 -0.35
N TYR A 30 -8.16 -6.18 0.07
CA TYR A 30 -7.50 -7.42 -0.36
C TYR A 30 -7.56 -8.55 0.69
N ASP A 31 -8.30 -8.34 1.80
CA ASP A 31 -8.42 -9.30 2.90
C ASP A 31 -7.05 -9.75 3.45
N VAL A 32 -6.18 -8.76 3.69
CA VAL A 32 -4.84 -8.93 4.25
C VAL A 32 -4.59 -7.94 5.38
N THR A 33 -3.49 -8.12 6.10
CA THR A 33 -3.11 -7.19 7.17
C THR A 33 -2.39 -5.94 6.63
N ASP A 34 -2.48 -4.82 7.34
CA ASP A 34 -1.69 -3.60 7.05
C ASP A 34 -0.19 -3.90 6.97
N SER A 35 0.31 -4.82 7.78
CA SER A 35 1.71 -5.25 7.76
C SER A 35 2.10 -5.94 6.45
N THR A 36 1.15 -6.65 5.81
CA THR A 36 1.35 -7.27 4.49
C THR A 36 1.46 -6.21 3.42
N ILE A 37 0.54 -5.24 3.40
CA ILE A 37 0.56 -4.11 2.47
C ILE A 37 1.82 -3.27 2.68
N SER A 38 2.13 -2.90 3.93
CA SER A 38 3.31 -2.09 4.25
C SER A 38 4.61 -2.76 3.81
N ARG A 39 4.74 -4.07 4.00
CA ARG A 39 5.92 -4.83 3.56
C ARG A 39 6.02 -4.87 2.04
N LEU A 40 4.89 -5.06 1.34
CA LEU A 40 4.85 -4.98 -0.12
C LEU A 40 5.32 -3.60 -0.60
N LEU A 41 4.73 -2.52 -0.08
CA LEU A 41 5.05 -1.15 -0.47
C LEU A 41 6.52 -0.81 -0.21
N LYS A 42 7.05 -1.16 0.98
CA LYS A 42 8.46 -0.92 1.32
C LYS A 42 9.45 -1.71 0.46
N ASN A 43 9.07 -2.89 0.00
CA ASN A 43 9.92 -3.72 -0.87
C ASN A 43 9.85 -3.29 -2.34
N SER A 44 8.76 -2.62 -2.75
CA SER A 44 8.52 -2.24 -4.14
C SER A 44 8.77 -0.76 -4.42
N LEU A 45 8.73 0.11 -3.41
CA LEU A 45 8.98 1.54 -3.53
C LEU A 45 10.29 1.91 -2.83
N PRO A 46 11.04 2.91 -3.34
CA PRO A 46 12.14 3.50 -2.61
C PRO A 46 11.67 4.00 -1.23
N MET A 47 12.46 3.76 -0.19
CA MET A 47 12.11 4.10 1.19
C MET A 47 11.68 5.57 1.35
N GLN A 48 12.39 6.49 0.71
CA GLN A 48 12.08 7.92 0.75
C GLN A 48 10.68 8.23 0.15
N GLU A 49 10.32 7.57 -0.95
CA GLU A 49 9.03 7.77 -1.60
C GLU A 49 7.89 7.16 -0.77
N TYR A 50 8.11 5.97 -0.21
CA TYR A 50 7.16 5.35 0.71
C TYR A 50 6.85 6.27 1.90
N GLU A 51 7.88 6.80 2.57
CA GLU A 51 7.69 7.71 3.70
C GLU A 51 6.99 9.01 3.31
N ARG A 52 7.34 9.57 2.15
CA ARG A 52 6.67 10.76 1.60
C ARG A 52 5.17 10.49 1.40
N LEU A 53 4.81 9.38 0.76
CA LEU A 53 3.40 9.00 0.54
C LEU A 53 2.66 8.76 1.85
N VAL A 54 3.28 8.11 2.84
CA VAL A 54 2.67 7.93 4.17
C VAL A 54 2.40 9.28 4.84
N ARG A 55 3.36 10.22 4.81
CA ARG A 55 3.19 11.56 5.39
C ARG A 55 2.06 12.33 4.69
N LEU A 56 2.03 12.31 3.36
CA LEU A 56 0.98 12.97 2.57
C LEU A 56 -0.41 12.42 2.90
N LYS A 57 -0.57 11.10 2.95
CA LYS A 57 -1.86 10.46 3.24
C LYS A 57 -2.34 10.71 4.68
N ARG A 58 -1.41 10.81 5.65
CA ARG A 58 -1.74 11.15 7.04
C ARG A 58 -2.17 12.60 7.21
N ALA A 59 -1.59 13.53 6.44
CA ALA A 59 -1.95 14.94 6.49
C ALA A 59 -3.29 15.26 5.81
N ALA A 60 -3.73 14.40 4.88
CA ALA A 60 -4.99 14.54 4.15
C ALA A 60 -6.21 13.91 4.89
N ARG A 61 -6.02 13.36 6.09
CA ARG A 61 -7.06 12.72 6.90
C ARG A 61 -7.38 13.57 8.12
#